data_AF-A0A5C5AKG4-F1
#
_entry.id   AF-A0A5C5AKG4-F1
#
_cell.length_a   1.000
_cell.length_b   1.000
_cell.length_c   1.000
_cell.angle_alpha   90.00
_cell.angle_beta   90.00
_cell.angle_gamma   90.00
#
_symmetry.space_group_name_H-M   'P 1'
#
loop_
_entity.id
_entity.type
_entity.pdbx_description
1 polymer ?
#
loop_
_entity_poly.entity_id
_entity_poly.type
_entity_poly.pdbx_seq_one_letter_code
_entity_poly.pdbx_strand_id
1 'polypeptide(L)' 'MQDEFERFQSDKAFKYLGLFLAISLAIWSLYNLIVYGSAGMPFVLFVLGQFVYFFVNYWPKWRYRNSKEADRV' A
#
# COMPACT_ATOMS: atom_id res chain seq x y z
N MET A 1 22.09 -4.89 15.73
CA MET A 1 22.38 -3.62 15.04
C MET A 1 22.28 -3.75 13.53
N GLN A 2 22.83 -4.80 12.91
CA GLN A 2 22.74 -4.99 11.45
C GLN A 2 21.30 -5.33 10.98
N ASP A 3 20.62 -6.26 11.67
CA ASP A 3 19.22 -6.63 11.38
C ASP A 3 18.23 -5.46 11.46
N GLU A 4 18.46 -4.51 12.38
CA GLU A 4 17.60 -3.32 12.49
C GLU A 4 17.77 -2.41 11.28
N PHE A 5 19.01 -2.22 10.81
CA PHE A 5 19.32 -1.38 9.65
C PHE A 5 18.75 -1.98 8.35
N GLU A 6 18.88 -3.30 8.17
CA GLU A 6 18.30 -4.03 7.04
C GLU A 6 16.77 -3.94 7.03
N ARG A 7 16.14 -4.06 8.20
CA ARG A 7 14.70 -3.89 8.35
C ARG A 7 14.24 -2.47 8.03
N PHE A 8 14.97 -1.45 8.50
CA PHE A 8 14.67 -0.05 8.18
C PHE A 8 14.81 0.27 6.69
N GLN A 9 15.82 -0.29 6.03
CA GLN A 9 16.04 -0.07 4.60
C GLN A 9 14.97 -0.80 3.76
N SER A 10 14.62 -2.02 4.16
CA SER A 10 13.54 -2.81 3.57
C SER A 10 12.19 -2.08 3.68
N ASP A 11 11.84 -1.56 4.86
CA ASP A 11 10.58 -0.81 5.05
C ASP A 11 10.49 0.43 4.16
N LYS A 12 11.59 1.17 4.04
CA LYS A 12 11.65 2.34 3.13
C LYS A 12 11.49 1.91 1.67
N ALA A 13 12.23 0.90 1.24
CA ALA A 13 12.17 0.39 -0.13
C ALA A 13 10.76 -0.09 -0.50
N PHE A 14 10.11 -0.86 0.40
CA PHE A 14 8.74 -1.31 0.21
C PHE A 14 7.74 -0.16 0.07
N LYS A 15 7.91 0.91 0.87
CA LYS A 15 7.04 2.09 0.78
C LYS A 15 7.17 2.81 -0.57
N TYR A 16 8.39 3.02 -1.05
CA TYR A 16 8.62 3.67 -2.35
C TYR A 16 8.19 2.79 -3.52
N LEU A 17 8.42 1.47 -3.44
CA LEU A 17 7.93 0.52 -4.44
C LEU A 17 6.39 0.50 -4.50
N GLY A 18 5.73 0.47 -3.35
CA GLY A 18 4.27 0.55 -3.28
C GLY A 18 3.72 1.85 -3.88
N LEU A 19 4.37 2.99 -3.58
CA LEU A 19 3.99 4.29 -4.14
C LEU A 19 4.19 4.33 -5.66
N PHE A 20 5.33 3.85 -6.15
CA PHE A 20 5.63 3.77 -7.57
C PHE A 20 4.58 2.92 -8.29
N LEU A 21 4.32 1.71 -7.79
CA LEU A 21 3.34 0.79 -8.38
C LEU A 21 1.94 1.41 -8.42
N ALA A 22 1.52 2.07 -7.34
CA ALA A 22 0.24 2.76 -7.26
C ALA A 22 0.10 3.86 -8.33
N ILE A 23 1.12 4.71 -8.46
CA ILE A 23 1.11 5.81 -9.45
C ILE A 23 1.11 5.24 -10.88
N SER A 24 1.95 4.24 -11.17
CA SER A 24 2.00 3.61 -12.48
C SER A 24 0.65 2.99 -12.88
N LEU A 25 0.01 2.25 -11.97
CA LEU A 25 -1.31 1.65 -12.23
C LEU A 25 -2.41 2.70 -12.36
N ALA A 26 -2.37 3.78 -11.58
CA ALA A 26 -3.32 4.88 -11.70
C ALA A 26 -3.21 5.57 -13.07
N ILE A 27 -2.00 5.89 -13.51
CA ILE A 27 -1.76 6.49 -14.84
C ILE A 27 -2.21 5.54 -15.95
N TRP A 28 -1.88 4.25 -15.85
CA TRP A 28 -2.25 3.27 -16.86
C TRP A 28 -3.76 3.02 -16.92
N SER A 29 -4.42 2.97 -15.76
CA SER A 29 -5.87 2.89 -15.67
C SER A 29 -6.56 4.12 -16.27
N LEU A 30 -6.01 5.32 -16.02
CA LEU A 30 -6.56 6.55 -16.57
C LEU A 30 -6.38 6.62 -18.09
N TYR A 31 -5.20 6.24 -18.59
CA TYR A 31 -4.94 6.10 -20.02
C TYR A 31 -5.94 5.13 -20.66
N ASN A 32 -6.16 3.96 -20.04
CA ASN A 32 -7.09 2.98 -20.57
C ASN A 32 -8.53 3.50 -20.61
N LEU A 33 -8.95 4.23 -19.57
CA LEU A 33 -10.27 4.84 -19.52
C LEU A 33 -10.45 5.87 -20.65
N ILE A 34 -9.43 6.69 -20.94
CA ILE A 34 -9.47 7.70 -21.98
C ILE A 34 -9.48 7.08 -23.39
N VAL A 35 -8.65 6.06 -23.63
CA VAL A 35 -8.44 5.50 -24.98
C VAL A 35 -9.45 4.42 -25.33
N TYR A 36 -9.78 3.53 -24.39
CA TYR A 36 -10.61 2.35 -24.63
C TYR A 36 -11.99 2.44 -23.96
N GLY A 37 -12.30 3.55 -23.27
CA GLY A 37 -13.59 3.75 -22.59
C GLY A 37 -13.80 2.87 -21.35
N SER A 38 -12.79 2.11 -20.95
CA SER A 38 -12.82 1.19 -19.81
C SER A 38 -11.48 1.22 -19.09
N ALA A 39 -11.52 1.28 -17.76
CA ALA A 39 -10.31 1.29 -16.94
C ALA A 39 -9.57 -0.07 -16.93
N GLY A 40 -10.27 -1.15 -17.28
CA GLY A 40 -9.71 -2.49 -17.49
C GLY A 40 -9.02 -3.11 -16.26
N MET A 41 -8.16 -4.10 -16.52
CA MET A 41 -7.36 -4.78 -15.50
C MET A 41 -6.42 -3.86 -14.68
N PRO A 42 -5.83 -2.78 -15.24
CA PRO A 42 -4.98 -1.89 -14.45
C PRO A 42 -5.69 -1.27 -13.25
N PHE A 43 -6.98 -0.96 -13.39
CA PHE A 43 -7.80 -0.47 -12.28
C PHE A 43 -8.02 -1.53 -11.18
N VAL A 44 -8.27 -2.78 -11.58
CA VAL A 44 -8.45 -3.88 -10.62
C VAL A 44 -7.17 -4.11 -9.83
N LEU A 45 -6.02 -4.13 -10.51
CA LEU A 45 -4.70 -4.24 -9.89
C LEU A 45 -4.41 -3.04 -8.97
N PHE A 46 -4.83 -1.83 -9.37
CA PHE A 46 -4.71 -0.64 -8.55
C PHE A 46 -5.48 -0.80 -7.23
N VAL A 47 -6.76 -1.18 -7.29
CA VAL A 47 -7.62 -1.36 -6.11
C VAL A 47 -7.10 -2.47 -5.20
N LEU A 48 -6.70 -3.62 -5.76
CA LEU A 48 -6.10 -4.71 -4.99
C LEU A 48 -4.79 -4.28 -4.32
N GLY A 49 -3.94 -3.53 -5.03
CA GLY A 49 -2.71 -2.97 -4.48
C GLY A 49 -2.97 -2.03 -3.30
N GLN A 50 -3.97 -1.15 -3.40
CA GLN A 50 -4.37 -0.29 -2.28
C GLN A 50 -4.91 -1.10 -1.11
N PHE A 51 -5.72 -2.13 -1.38
CA PHE A 51 -6.27 -3.01 -0.35
C PHE A 51 -5.18 -3.75 0.42
N VAL A 52 -4.21 -4.36 -0.27
CA VAL A 52 -3.08 -5.04 0.36
C VAL A 52 -2.22 -4.05 1.15
N TYR A 53 -1.92 -2.87 0.58
CA TYR A 53 -1.16 -1.85 1.29
C TYR A 53 -1.84 -1.40 2.59
N PHE A 54 -3.16 -1.18 2.55
CA PHE A 54 -3.95 -0.82 3.72
C PHE A 54 -3.97 -1.97 4.75
N PHE A 55 -4.20 -3.21 4.32
CA PHE A 55 -4.27 -4.34 5.24
C PHE A 55 -2.91 -4.64 5.89
N VAL A 56 -1.81 -4.54 5.15
CA VAL A 56 -0.46 -4.80 5.71
C VAL A 56 0.01 -3.66 6.61
N ASN A 57 -0.27 -2.40 6.27
CA ASN A 57 0.29 -1.25 7.01
C ASN A 57 -0.66 -0.64 8.05
N TYR A 58 -1.95 -0.52 7.73
CA TYR A 58 -2.94 0.12 8.61
C TYR A 58 -3.54 -0.85 9.62
N TRP A 59 -3.83 -2.10 9.25
CA TRP A 59 -4.45 -3.07 10.17
C TRP A 59 -3.62 -3.37 11.44
N PRO A 60 -2.30 -3.67 11.35
CA PRO A 60 -1.52 -3.94 12.55
C PRO A 60 -1.37 -2.69 13.41
N LYS A 61 -1.27 -1.52 12.78
CA LYS A 61 -1.17 -0.22 13.46
C LYS A 61 -2.47 0.14 14.19
N TRP A 62 -3.61 -0.17 13.59
CA TRP A 62 -4.93 -0.04 14.22
C TRP A 62 -5.07 -1.00 15.41
N ARG A 63 -4.73 -2.28 15.24
CA ARG A 63 -4.77 -3.28 16.31
C ARG A 63 -3.86 -2.91 17.50
N TYR A 64 -2.65 -2.43 17.22
CA TYR A 64 -1.70 -2.02 18.25
C TYR A 64 -2.18 -0.79 19.03
N ARG A 65 -2.80 0.19 18.36
CA ARG A 65 -3.41 1.35 19.03
C ARG A 65 -4.54 0.92 19.96
N ASN A 66 -5.46 0.09 19.47
CA ASN A 66 -6.60 -0.39 20.26
C ASN A 66 -6.15 -1.18 21.50
N SER A 67 -5.07 -1.97 21.41
CA SER A 67 -4.52 -2.71 22.55
C SER A 67 -3.94 -1.78 23.63
N LYS A 68 -3.32 -0.66 23.23
CA LYS A 68 -2.78 0.35 24.17
C LYS A 68 -3.86 1.20 24.82
N GLU A 69 -4.97 1.41 24.14
CA GLU A 69 -6.16 2.03 24.72
C GLU A 69 -6.79 1.11 25.78
N ALA A 70 -6.81 -0.20 25.55
CA ALA A 70 -7.32 -1.18 26.51
C ALA A 70 -6.47 -1.33 27.77
N ASP A 71 -5.14 -1.23 27.67
CA ASP A 71 -4.22 -1.29 28.84
C ASP A 71 -4.20 -0.01 29.69
N ARG A 72 -4.86 1.07 29.24
CA ARG A 72 -4.91 2.37 29.95
C ARG A 72 -6.19 2.58 30.78
N VAL A 73 -7.13 1.64 30.75
CA VAL A 73 -8.40 1.65 31.52
C VAL A 73 -8.31 0.67 32.67
#